data_AF-A0A380NVW2-F1
#
_entry.id   AF-A0A380NVW2-F1
#
_cell.length_a   1.000
_cell.length_b   1.000
_cell.length_c   1.000
_cell.angle_alpha   90.00
_cell.angle_beta   90.00
_cell.angle_gamma   90.00
#
_symmetry.space_group_name_H-M   'P 1'
#
loop_
_entity.id
_entity.type
_entity.pdbx_description
1 polymer ?
#
loop_
_entity_poly.entity_id
_entity_poly.type
_entity_poly.pdbx_seq_one_letter_code
_entity_poly.pdbx_strand_id
1 'polypeptide(L)'
;MANDDKPEALALAKRFDCLGYMLVATEGTGKLFADNDMRVEVLDKISESENNPVTAIRDGRLQIVINTTQADESAENDGRMIRNTAIENAIPLFTNLDTVSALLRVLETRSFDVESMK
;
A
#
# COMPACT_ATOMS: atom_id res chain seq x y z
N MET A 1 -3.15 0.65 7.13
CA MET A 1 -3.85 1.93 6.91
C MET A 1 -4.96 2.09 7.91
N ALA A 2 -5.16 3.28 8.46
CA ALA A 2 -6.26 3.53 9.39
C ALA A 2 -7.62 3.20 8.77
N ASN A 3 -8.60 2.86 9.60
CA ASN A 3 -9.92 2.48 9.10
C ASN A 3 -10.63 3.64 8.39
N ASP A 4 -10.47 4.86 8.87
CA ASP A 4 -11.10 6.05 8.28
C ASP A 4 -10.53 6.39 6.89
N ASP A 5 -9.28 6.00 6.64
CA ASP A 5 -8.59 6.21 5.37
C ASP A 5 -8.97 5.19 4.29
N LYS A 6 -9.58 4.06 4.67
CA LYS A 6 -9.82 2.91 3.78
C LYS A 6 -10.63 3.24 2.51
N PRO A 7 -11.70 4.05 2.57
CA PRO A 7 -12.45 4.40 1.35
C PRO A 7 -11.61 5.20 0.36
N GLU A 8 -10.81 6.16 0.85
CA GLU A 8 -9.89 6.94 0.00
C GLU A 8 -8.75 6.07 -0.53
N ALA A 9 -8.19 5.22 0.33
CA ALA A 9 -7.17 4.24 -0.03
C ALA A 9 -7.57 3.38 -1.21
N LEU A 10 -8.81 2.87 -1.19
CA LEU A 10 -9.36 2.03 -2.23
C LEU A 10 -9.41 2.78 -3.57
N ALA A 11 -9.83 4.05 -3.57
CA ALA A 11 -9.86 4.87 -4.77
C ALA A 11 -8.44 5.11 -5.33
N LEU A 12 -7.46 5.37 -4.46
CA LEU A 12 -6.06 5.53 -4.86
C LEU A 12 -5.44 4.21 -5.36
N ALA A 13 -5.74 3.09 -4.70
CA ALA A 13 -5.25 1.78 -5.09
C ALA A 13 -5.74 1.36 -6.48
N LYS A 14 -6.99 1.67 -6.83
CA LYS A 14 -7.52 1.44 -8.19
C LYS A 14 -6.72 2.19 -9.26
N ARG A 15 -6.31 3.43 -8.95
CA ARG A 15 -5.49 4.24 -9.86
C ARG A 15 -4.09 3.64 -10.02
N PHE A 16 -3.48 3.16 -8.94
CA PHE A 16 -2.22 2.41 -9.03
C PHE A 16 -2.35 1.14 -9.88
N ASP A 17 -3.44 0.37 -9.71
CA ASP A 17 -3.71 -0.83 -10.50
C ASP A 17 -3.87 -0.51 -12.01
N CYS A 18 -4.57 0.57 -12.35
CA CYS A 18 -4.67 1.05 -13.74
C CYS A 18 -3.30 1.39 -14.36
N LEU A 19 -2.37 1.90 -13.56
CA LEU A 19 -1.00 2.18 -13.98
C LEU A 19 -0.10 0.92 -14.02
N GLY A 20 -0.65 -0.25 -13.70
CA GLY A 20 0.06 -1.54 -13.75
C GLY A 20 0.90 -1.85 -12.51
N TYR A 21 0.68 -1.16 -11.39
CA TYR A 21 1.34 -1.51 -10.13
C TYR A 21 0.71 -2.75 -9.52
N MET A 22 1.54 -3.66 -9.00
CA MET A 22 1.07 -4.76 -8.17
C MET A 22 0.75 -4.24 -6.77
N LEU A 23 -0.43 -4.59 -6.26
CA LEU A 23 -0.86 -4.17 -4.93
C LEU A 23 -0.53 -5.25 -3.91
N VAL A 24 0.05 -4.81 -2.79
CA VAL A 24 0.36 -5.65 -1.63
C VAL A 24 -0.19 -4.96 -0.39
N ALA A 25 -0.90 -5.70 0.47
CA ALA A 25 -1.55 -5.10 1.63
C ALA A 25 -1.60 -6.08 2.81
N THR A 26 -1.64 -5.54 4.03
CA THR A 26 -1.94 -6.35 5.22
C THR A 26 -3.39 -6.80 5.21
N GLU A 27 -3.66 -7.93 5.87
CA GLU A 27 -4.96 -8.63 5.89
C GLU A 27 -6.20 -7.71 5.83
N GLY A 28 -6.36 -6.79 6.78
CA GLY A 28 -7.56 -5.94 6.86
C GLY A 28 -7.71 -4.92 5.72
N THR A 29 -6.63 -4.56 5.02
CA THR A 29 -6.68 -3.68 3.85
C THR A 29 -6.77 -4.52 2.57
N GLY A 30 -6.04 -5.63 2.50
CA GLY A 30 -6.10 -6.56 1.37
C GLY A 30 -7.49 -7.17 1.20
N LYS A 31 -8.16 -7.54 2.29
CA LYS A 31 -9.55 -8.01 2.24
C LYS A 31 -10.49 -6.97 1.63
N LEU A 32 -10.39 -5.71 2.05
CA LEU A 32 -11.21 -4.62 1.48
C LEU A 32 -10.99 -4.49 -0.03
N PHE A 33 -9.74 -4.57 -0.49
CA PHE A 33 -9.41 -4.44 -1.91
C PHE A 33 -9.93 -5.65 -2.71
N ALA A 34 -9.75 -6.86 -2.18
CA ALA A 34 -10.26 -8.09 -2.78
C ALA A 34 -11.80 -8.09 -2.86
N ASP A 35 -12.50 -7.64 -1.81
CA ASP A 35 -13.96 -7.48 -1.79
C ASP A 35 -14.47 -6.44 -2.83
N ASN A 36 -13.57 -5.66 -3.42
CA ASN A 36 -13.83 -4.68 -4.49
C ASN A 36 -13.22 -5.10 -5.84
N ASP A 37 -13.06 -6.41 -6.06
CA ASP A 37 -12.60 -7.04 -7.30
C ASP A 37 -11.16 -6.66 -7.72
N MET A 38 -10.34 -6.22 -6.78
CA MET A 38 -8.95 -5.85 -7.06
C MET A 38 -8.00 -7.02 -6.85
N ARG A 39 -6.97 -7.12 -7.69
CA ARG A 39 -5.87 -8.06 -7.49
C ARG A 39 -4.90 -7.50 -6.44
N VAL A 40 -4.83 -8.15 -5.29
CA VAL A 40 -3.96 -7.76 -4.18
C VAL A 40 -3.32 -8.98 -3.55
N GLU A 41 -2.02 -8.92 -3.30
CA GLU A 41 -1.33 -9.91 -2.46
C GLU A 41 -1.53 -9.53 -0.99
N VAL A 42 -2.01 -10.48 -0.20
CA VAL A 42 -2.22 -10.28 1.24
C VAL A 42 -1.00 -10.77 2.00
N LEU A 43 -0.44 -9.88 2.83
CA LEU A 43 0.63 -10.21 3.77
C LEU A 43 0.07 -10.37 5.18
N ASP A 44 0.64 -11.32 5.91
CA ASP A 44 0.30 -11.62 7.29
C ASP A 44 0.85 -10.52 8.23
N LYS A 45 0.42 -10.53 9.50
CA LYS A 45 1.06 -9.66 10.49
C LYS A 45 2.51 -10.10 10.73
N ILE A 46 3.32 -9.14 11.20
CA ILE A 46 4.75 -9.37 11.45
C ILE A 46 4.97 -10.50 12.48
N SER A 47 4.06 -10.65 13.44
CA SER A 47 4.14 -11.71 14.46
C SER A 47 3.63 -13.08 14.00
N GLU A 48 3.04 -13.20 12.82
CA GLU A 48 2.29 -14.39 12.39
C GLU A 48 3.08 -15.27 11.41
N SER A 49 3.84 -14.69 10.48
CA SER A 49 4.60 -15.47 9.50
C SER A 49 5.77 -14.68 8.90
N GLU A 50 6.64 -15.37 8.15
CA GLU A 50 7.70 -14.74 7.34
C GLU A 50 7.16 -14.06 6.06
N ASN A 51 5.91 -14.35 5.67
CA ASN A 51 5.21 -13.66 4.59
C ASN A 51 4.59 -12.35 5.09
N ASN A 52 5.44 -11.45 5.58
CA ASN A 52 5.04 -10.21 6.21
C ASN A 52 5.68 -8.98 5.52
N PRO A 53 5.19 -7.75 5.81
CA PRO A 53 5.70 -6.55 5.15
C PRO A 53 7.18 -6.25 5.43
N VAL A 54 7.71 -6.58 6.62
CA VAL A 54 9.11 -6.33 6.97
C VAL A 54 10.03 -7.19 6.12
N THR A 55 9.73 -8.48 5.98
CA THR A 55 10.49 -9.40 5.12
C THR A 55 10.36 -8.99 3.65
N ALA A 56 9.15 -8.66 3.18
CA ALA A 56 8.94 -8.21 1.80
C ALA A 56 9.73 -6.93 1.44
N ILE A 57 9.86 -5.98 2.38
CA ILE A 57 10.70 -4.78 2.21
C ILE A 57 12.18 -5.17 2.10
N ARG A 58 12.67 -6.01 3.01
CA ARG A 58 14.08 -6.45 3.04
C ARG A 58 14.49 -7.26 1.80
N ASP A 59 13.56 -8.04 1.27
CA ASP A 59 13.75 -8.82 0.04
C ASP A 59 13.66 -7.96 -1.23
N GLY A 60 13.41 -6.66 -1.10
CA GLY A 60 13.30 -5.75 -2.24
C GLY A 60 12.04 -5.96 -3.08
N ARG A 61 11.02 -6.63 -2.53
CA ARG A 61 9.75 -6.91 -3.23
C ARG A 61 8.82 -5.71 -3.30
N LEU A 62 9.02 -4.70 -2.45
CA LEU A 62 8.19 -3.49 -2.40
C LEU A 62 9.00 -2.27 -2.86
N GLN A 63 8.46 -1.49 -3.80
CA GLN A 63 9.10 -0.26 -4.29
C GLN A 63 8.52 1.02 -3.67
N ILE A 64 7.31 0.95 -3.11
CA ILE A 64 6.62 2.09 -2.46
C ILE A 64 5.87 1.54 -1.24
N VAL A 65 5.96 2.24 -0.11
CA VAL A 65 5.19 1.93 1.10
C VAL A 65 4.24 3.08 1.42
N ILE A 66 2.96 2.76 1.57
CA ILE A 66 1.93 3.70 2.04
C ILE A 66 1.43 3.19 3.40
N ASN A 67 1.72 3.94 4.45
CA ASN A 67 1.34 3.58 5.82
C ASN A 67 0.88 4.81 6.58
N THR A 68 -0.44 4.99 6.67
CA THR A 68 -1.05 5.99 7.54
C THR A 68 -1.06 5.51 8.99
N THR A 69 -0.87 6.44 9.93
CA THR A 69 -0.85 6.17 11.38
C THR A 69 -2.19 5.65 11.88
N GLN A 70 -2.17 4.72 12.82
CA GLN A 70 -3.40 4.16 13.40
C GLN A 70 -3.51 4.52 14.88
N ALA A 71 -4.75 4.65 15.37
CA ALA A 71 -5.01 4.87 16.79
C ALA A 71 -4.87 3.58 17.63
N ASP A 72 -5.01 2.41 17.00
CA ASP A 72 -4.84 1.12 17.65
C ASP A 72 -3.36 0.86 17.98
N GLU A 73 -3.05 0.58 19.24
CA GLU A 73 -1.67 0.43 19.72
C GLU A 73 -0.95 -0.76 19.06
N SER A 74 -1.64 -1.89 18.89
CA SER A 74 -1.04 -3.09 18.31
C SER A 74 -0.66 -2.85 16.85
N ALA A 75 -1.57 -2.26 16.08
CA ALA A 75 -1.34 -1.96 14.69
C ALA A 75 -0.37 -0.79 14.48
N GLU A 76 -0.26 0.13 15.44
CA GLU A 76 0.75 1.19 15.43
C GLU A 76 2.16 0.66 15.72
N ASN A 77 2.30 -0.38 16.55
CA ASN A 77 3.59 -1.05 16.75
C ASN A 77 4.09 -1.73 15.46
N ASP A 78 3.22 -2.49 14.78
CA ASP A 78 3.54 -3.07 13.48
C ASP A 78 3.80 -1.98 12.43
N GLY A 79 2.96 -0.95 12.39
CA GLY A 79 3.12 0.21 11.51
C GLY A 79 4.47 0.90 11.69
N ARG A 80 4.92 1.07 12.94
CA ARG A 80 6.25 1.63 13.24
C ARG A 80 7.39 0.77 12.72
N MET A 81 7.30 -0.56 12.85
CA MET A 81 8.31 -1.47 12.30
C MET A 81 8.37 -1.40 10.77
N ILE A 82 7.21 -1.36 10.11
CA ILE A 82 7.10 -1.21 8.65
C ILE A 82 7.77 0.09 8.19
N ARG A 83 7.42 1.21 8.84
CA ARG A 83 7.97 2.53 8.49
C ARG A 83 9.48 2.59 8.69
N ASN A 84 10.00 2.08 9.82
CA ASN A 84 11.43 2.04 10.08
C ASN A 84 12.15 1.18 9.03
N THR A 85 11.61 -0.01 8.72
CA THR A 85 12.22 -0.92 7.74
C THR A 85 12.25 -0.31 6.34
N ALA A 86 11.18 0.40 5.93
CA ALA A 86 11.15 1.12 4.66
C ALA A 86 12.23 2.20 4.59
N ILE A 87 12.39 2.99 5.67
CA ILE A 87 13.42 4.03 5.78
C ILE A 87 14.83 3.40 5.70
N GLU A 88 15.08 2.34 6.47
CA GLU A 88 16.37 1.63 6.50
C GLU A 88 16.77 1.06 5.13
N ASN A 89 15.80 0.69 4.29
CA ASN A 89 16.01 0.13 2.96
C ASN A 89 15.84 1.18 1.84
N ALA A 90 15.75 2.47 2.17
CA ALA A 90 15.57 3.57 1.23
C ALA A 90 14.36 3.41 0.28
N ILE A 91 13.30 2.77 0.76
CA ILE A 91 12.05 2.64 0.02
C ILE A 91 11.16 3.87 0.34
N PRO A 92 10.66 4.59 -0.68
CA PRO A 92 9.75 5.71 -0.50
C PRO A 92 8.57 5.37 0.42
N LEU A 93 8.41 6.16 1.48
CA LEU A 93 7.37 6.00 2.48
C LEU A 93 6.43 7.21 2.47
N PHE A 94 5.13 6.94 2.35
CA PHE A 94 4.07 7.95 2.44
C PHE A 94 3.16 7.67 3.62
N THR A 95 2.93 8.69 4.44
CA THR A 95 2.08 8.61 5.64
C THR A 95 0.80 9.45 5.53
N ASN A 96 0.60 10.14 4.40
CA ASN A 96 -0.56 10.96 4.11
C ASN A 96 -1.09 10.66 2.69
N LEU A 97 -2.39 10.41 2.57
CA LEU A 97 -3.04 10.09 1.30
C LEU A 97 -3.15 11.27 0.34
N ASP A 98 -3.21 12.51 0.83
CA ASP A 98 -3.16 13.70 -0.03
C ASP A 98 -1.86 13.73 -0.84
N THR A 99 -0.74 13.41 -0.18
CA THR A 99 0.58 13.32 -0.81
C THR A 99 0.63 12.18 -1.83
N VAL A 100 0.03 11.03 -1.51
CA VAL A 100 -0.09 9.89 -2.44
C VAL A 100 -0.94 10.28 -3.66
N SER A 101 -2.04 10.99 -3.45
CA SER A 101 -2.92 11.48 -4.52
C SER A 101 -2.19 12.44 -5.45
N ALA A 102 -1.38 13.35 -4.90
CA ALA A 102 -0.53 14.25 -5.68
C ALA A 102 0.55 13.48 -6.47
N LEU A 103 1.20 12.48 -5.86
CA LEU A 103 2.15 11.60 -6.55
C LEU A 103 1.47 10.88 -7.73
N LEU A 104 0.31 10.27 -7.51
CA LEU A 104 -0.43 9.55 -8.54
C LEU A 104 -0.76 10.44 -9.74
N ARG A 105 -1.17 11.70 -9.50
CA ARG A 105 -1.40 12.65 -10.60
C ARG A 105 -0.17 12.84 -11.48
N VAL A 106 1.02 12.91 -10.89
CA VAL A 106 2.27 13.03 -11.65
C VAL A 106 2.56 11.74 -12.41
N LEU A 107 2.37 10.57 -11.79
CA LEU A 107 2.57 9.27 -12.43
C LEU A 107 1.64 9.08 -13.64
N GLU A 108 0.37 9.44 -13.52
CA GLU A 108 -0.64 9.39 -14.59
C GLU A 108 -0.22 10.28 -15.77
N THR A 109 0.27 11.49 -15.54
CA THR A 109 0.70 12.37 -16.65
C THR A 109 1.90 11.85 -17.45
N ARG A 110 2.65 10.91 -16.87
CA ARG A 110 3.83 10.30 -17.51
C ARG A 110 3.52 8.93 -18.12
N SER A 111 2.32 8.42 -17.88
CA SER A 111 1.88 7.11 -18.32
C SER A 111 0.98 7.27 -19.54
N PHE A 112 1.08 6.33 -20.50
CA PHE A 112 0.13 6.25 -21.60
C PHE A 112 -1.00 5.31 -21.17
N ASP A 113 -2.16 5.85 -20.82
CA ASP A 113 -3.33 5.04 -20.52
C ASP A 113 -3.87 4.43 -21.82
N VAL A 114 -3.79 3.10 -21.93
CA VAL A 114 -4.44 2.34 -23.01
C VAL A 114 -5.76 1.83 -22.47
N GLU A 115 -6.80 2.67 -22.52
CA GLU A 115 -8.16 2.21 -22.26
C GLU A 115 -8.65 1.41 -23.47
N SER A 116 -9.09 0.16 -23.23
CA SER A 116 -9.77 -0.61 -24.26
C SER A 116 -11.10 0.06 -24.56
N MET A 117 -11.26 0.58 -25.79
CA MET A 117 -12.56 1.07 -26.26
C MET A 117 -13.58 -0.08 -26.19
N LYS A 118 -14.61 0.10 -25.35
CA LYS A 118 -15.77 -0.79 -25.30
C LYS A 118 -16.69 -0.56 -26.50
#